data_AF-A0A345GVE9-F1
#
_entry.id   AF-A0A345GVE9-F1
#
_cell.length_a   1.000
_cell.length_b   1.000
_cell.length_c   1.000
_cell.angle_alpha   90.00
_cell.angle_beta   90.00
_cell.angle_gamma   90.00
#
_symmetry.space_group_name_H-M   'P 1'
#
loop_
_entity.id
_entity.type
_entity.pdbx_description
1 polymer ?
#
loop_
_entity_poly.entity_id
_entity_poly.type
_entity_poly.pdbx_seq_one_letter_code
_entity_poly.pdbx_strand_id
1 'polypeptide(L)'
;MTNSEKQVQQKEIFGHPVGLYVLFLTEMWERFSYYGMRGLLSLYMAAELVGDDRGPGLGWTDAEAIKLYGWYTMLVYVMSIPGGMIADKFIGQKKSVLIGAIILVLGHGTLAIEEMWAFYTGLILIILGVGMLKPNISTMVGGLYKPGDIRRDKGFSIFYIGINTGSLLATTIVGLVVAKWGWHAGFGLAGIGMLFGLLVYVWGQKYLVHVGNKTEESEKKDQVSLSEVFKNLIASPMHLAIVVVLIAVSVYYAGFVMTGVDHWGYAALFVFLSLVVGMLMMIYKSLRSQVEKDRFLVVLLSFLLVIVFWGAFEQAGGLMNLYAENKTNRMLFGWEVPTIWFQSLNAGFIILFAVTVANYWAKRKLKNKEASSLFKMATGTIIMGLGFVFMVFAVRDFNENGSSGMYWLVLAYFFHTIGELCSSPVSLSFVTKLAPVRYASLMMGLYFASTGLGNKVAGILGENASEYGEYTIFVSITIFTVIFGLLVITILKPLKRLTHGAEDNEGTFNEEAEGFELADGEN
;
A
#
# COMPACT_ATOMS: atom_id res chain seq x y z
N MET A 1 49.88 -12.23 7.17
CA MET A 1 49.03 -12.11 8.38
C MET A 1 47.69 -11.54 7.93
N THR A 2 46.73 -12.41 7.68
CA THR A 2 45.35 -12.08 7.31
C THR A 2 44.64 -11.52 8.53
N ASN A 3 44.24 -10.25 8.49
CA ASN A 3 43.29 -9.69 9.46
C ASN A 3 41.96 -10.43 9.30
N SER A 4 41.70 -11.42 10.16
CA SER A 4 40.35 -11.92 10.36
C SER A 4 39.54 -10.78 10.97
N GLU A 5 38.77 -10.06 10.16
CA GLU A 5 37.68 -9.24 10.69
C GLU A 5 36.81 -10.17 11.53
N LYS A 6 36.89 -10.03 12.86
CA LYS A 6 35.99 -10.73 13.78
C LYS A 6 34.57 -10.35 13.37
N GLN A 7 33.87 -11.28 12.72
CA GLN A 7 32.44 -11.13 12.45
C GLN A 7 31.77 -10.84 13.78
N VAL A 8 31.30 -9.61 13.96
CA VAL A 8 30.47 -9.25 15.11
C VAL A 8 29.20 -10.08 14.96
N GLN A 9 29.15 -11.19 15.69
CA GLN A 9 28.02 -12.11 15.69
C GLN A 9 26.81 -11.29 16.13
N GLN A 10 25.89 -11.00 15.21
CA GLN A 10 24.68 -10.25 15.53
C GLN A 10 23.91 -11.06 16.56
N LYS A 11 23.50 -10.41 17.65
CA LYS A 11 22.67 -11.07 18.66
C LYS A 11 21.36 -11.50 17.99
N GLU A 12 20.95 -12.74 18.24
CA GLU A 12 19.73 -13.31 17.67
C GLU A 12 18.69 -13.61 18.75
N ILE A 13 17.41 -13.55 18.37
CA ILE A 13 16.24 -13.97 19.16
C ILE A 13 15.38 -14.82 18.23
N PHE A 14 14.92 -15.99 18.69
CA PHE A 14 14.16 -16.97 17.90
C PHE A 14 14.75 -17.26 16.49
N GLY A 15 16.08 -17.27 16.37
CA GLY A 15 16.79 -17.55 15.11
C GLY A 15 16.88 -16.40 14.11
N HIS A 16 16.43 -15.19 14.48
CA HIS A 16 16.51 -13.98 13.66
C HIS A 16 17.33 -12.88 14.35
N PRO A 17 17.99 -11.98 13.60
CA PRO A 17 18.71 -10.84 14.17
C PRO A 17 17.82 -10.01 15.09
N VAL A 18 18.34 -9.55 16.24
CA VAL A 18 17.59 -8.68 17.17
C VAL A 18 17.06 -7.42 16.48
N GLY A 19 17.79 -6.91 15.49
CA GLY A 19 17.35 -5.80 14.65
C GLY A 19 15.98 -6.03 13.99
N LEU A 20 15.61 -7.28 13.66
CA LEU A 20 14.29 -7.61 13.12
C LEU A 20 13.17 -7.20 14.09
N TYR A 21 13.32 -7.51 15.38
CA TYR A 21 12.30 -7.22 16.39
C TYR A 21 12.18 -5.72 16.69
N VAL A 22 13.30 -4.98 16.56
CA VAL A 22 13.29 -3.51 16.62
C VAL A 22 12.45 -2.96 15.46
N LEU A 23 12.74 -3.38 14.22
CA LEU A 23 12.02 -2.91 13.04
C LEU A 23 10.55 -3.36 13.08
N PHE A 24 10.28 -4.59 13.51
CA PHE A 24 8.94 -5.12 13.73
C PHE A 24 8.13 -4.25 14.70
N LEU A 25 8.67 -3.93 15.88
CA LEU A 25 7.94 -3.14 16.87
C LEU A 25 7.79 -1.69 16.42
N THR A 26 8.80 -1.14 15.76
CA THR A 26 8.74 0.20 15.17
C THR A 26 7.60 0.29 14.14
N GLU A 27 7.55 -0.68 13.20
CA GLU A 27 6.50 -0.73 12.18
C GLU A 27 5.13 -1.03 12.80
N MET A 28 5.04 -1.93 13.78
CA MET A 28 3.77 -2.24 14.45
C MET A 28 3.16 -0.98 15.07
N TRP A 29 3.97 -0.14 15.73
CA TRP A 29 3.50 1.10 16.35
C TRP A 29 3.16 2.21 15.34
N GLU A 30 3.93 2.33 14.25
CA GLU A 30 3.57 3.25 13.17
C GLU A 30 2.28 2.78 12.46
N ARG A 31 2.09 1.47 12.26
CA ARG A 31 0.86 0.93 11.69
C ARG A 31 -0.31 1.12 12.64
N PHE A 32 -0.06 1.00 13.94
CA PHE A 32 -1.06 1.34 14.94
C PHE A 32 -1.51 2.80 14.80
N SER A 33 -0.57 3.75 14.73
CA SER A 33 -0.93 5.17 14.60
C SER A 33 -1.65 5.47 13.29
N TYR A 34 -1.13 4.93 12.18
CA TYR A 34 -1.70 5.15 10.85
C TYR A 34 -3.11 4.58 10.71
N TYR A 35 -3.32 3.29 11.02
CA TYR A 35 -4.65 2.67 10.87
C TYR A 35 -5.66 3.19 11.89
N GLY A 36 -5.21 3.54 13.09
CA GLY A 36 -6.05 4.18 14.10
C GLY A 36 -6.59 5.52 13.60
N MET A 37 -5.70 6.42 13.17
CA MET A 37 -6.09 7.72 12.61
C MET A 37 -6.90 7.57 11.31
N ARG A 38 -6.43 6.74 10.37
CA ARG A 38 -7.09 6.51 9.07
C ARG A 38 -8.52 6.00 9.25
N GLY A 39 -8.75 5.12 10.23
CA GLY A 39 -10.07 4.57 10.49
C GLY A 39 -11.08 5.59 11.03
N LEU A 40 -10.59 6.65 11.69
CA LEU A 40 -11.40 7.77 12.17
C LEU A 40 -11.61 8.84 11.10
N LEU A 41 -10.72 8.95 10.13
CA LEU A 41 -10.61 10.12 9.26
C LEU A 41 -11.93 10.48 8.57
N SER A 42 -12.55 9.54 7.85
CA SER A 42 -13.84 9.79 7.18
C SER A 42 -14.97 10.04 8.16
N LEU A 43 -15.01 9.32 9.29
CA LEU A 43 -16.04 9.47 10.32
C LEU A 43 -15.97 10.85 10.97
N TYR A 44 -14.78 11.30 11.38
CA TYR A 44 -14.58 12.61 12.01
C TYR A 44 -14.95 13.77 11.07
N MET A 45 -14.61 13.66 9.78
CA MET A 45 -14.98 14.68 8.80
C MET A 45 -16.49 14.78 8.62
N ALA A 46 -17.19 13.64 8.57
CA ALA A 46 -18.63 13.58 8.38
C ALA A 46 -19.44 13.80 9.68
N ALA A 47 -18.83 13.62 10.85
CA ALA A 47 -19.47 13.78 12.14
C ALA A 47 -19.99 15.21 12.35
N GLU A 48 -21.11 15.32 13.05
CA GLU A 48 -21.82 16.60 13.23
C GLU A 48 -21.03 17.58 14.10
N LEU A 49 -21.19 18.88 13.80
CA LEU A 49 -20.56 19.96 14.58
C LEU A 49 -21.13 20.06 16.01
N VAL A 50 -22.39 19.65 16.20
CA VAL A 50 -23.11 19.73 17.47
C VAL A 50 -23.98 18.48 17.60
N GLY A 51 -23.93 17.81 18.75
CA GLY A 51 -24.83 16.69 19.06
C GLY A 51 -24.23 15.28 18.92
N ASP A 52 -22.99 15.16 18.42
CA ASP A 52 -22.26 13.88 18.45
C ASP A 52 -21.69 13.61 19.87
N ASP A 53 -22.00 12.44 20.43
CA ASP A 53 -21.55 12.01 21.75
C ASP A 53 -20.02 11.91 21.88
N ARG A 54 -19.30 11.84 20.76
CA ARG A 54 -17.84 11.79 20.68
C ARG A 54 -17.19 13.19 20.58
N GLY A 55 -17.99 14.26 20.68
CA GLY A 55 -17.55 15.64 20.52
C GLY A 55 -17.68 16.13 19.07
N PRO A 56 -17.39 17.43 18.83
CA PRO A 56 -17.64 18.06 17.53
C PRO A 56 -16.80 17.42 16.41
N GLY A 57 -17.46 17.02 15.34
CA GLY A 57 -16.83 16.68 14.06
C GLY A 57 -16.63 17.93 13.17
N LEU A 58 -16.36 17.72 11.88
CA LEU A 58 -16.23 18.84 10.93
C LEU A 58 -17.53 19.21 10.20
N GLY A 59 -18.57 18.37 10.28
CA GLY A 59 -19.87 18.60 9.63
C GLY A 59 -19.82 18.61 8.11
N TRP A 60 -18.86 17.91 7.49
CA TRP A 60 -18.77 17.80 6.04
C TRP A 60 -19.76 16.79 5.49
N THR A 61 -20.07 16.90 4.20
CA THR A 61 -20.81 15.85 3.51
C THR A 61 -19.98 14.57 3.38
N ASP A 62 -20.63 13.40 3.33
CA ASP A 62 -19.97 12.12 3.06
C ASP A 62 -19.10 12.18 1.80
N ALA A 63 -19.56 12.88 0.75
CA ALA A 63 -18.81 13.05 -0.49
C ALA A 63 -17.51 13.83 -0.30
N GLU A 64 -17.54 14.94 0.47
CA GLU A 64 -16.34 15.72 0.79
C GLU A 64 -15.35 14.93 1.65
N ALA A 65 -15.87 14.20 2.65
CA ALA A 65 -15.06 13.33 3.50
C ALA A 65 -14.36 12.22 2.69
N ILE A 66 -15.11 11.51 1.83
CA ILE A 66 -14.55 10.46 0.96
C ILE A 66 -13.54 11.05 -0.03
N LYS A 67 -13.81 12.24 -0.58
CA LYS A 67 -12.90 12.93 -1.51
C LYS A 67 -11.56 13.23 -0.87
N LEU A 68 -11.53 13.83 0.31
CA LEU A 68 -10.27 14.11 1.02
C LEU A 68 -9.57 12.81 1.42
N TYR A 69 -10.33 11.82 1.90
CA TYR A 69 -9.80 10.50 2.23
C TYR A 69 -9.07 9.84 1.04
N GLY A 70 -9.64 9.89 -0.17
CA GLY A 70 -9.02 9.36 -1.39
C GLY A 70 -7.75 10.10 -1.80
N TRP A 71 -7.73 11.43 -1.68
CA TRP A 71 -6.52 12.23 -1.93
C TRP A 71 -5.42 11.93 -0.91
N TYR A 72 -5.78 11.91 0.38
CA TYR A 72 -4.87 11.62 1.48
C TYR A 72 -4.20 10.25 1.33
N THR A 73 -5.00 9.20 1.15
CA THR A 73 -4.49 7.84 1.01
C THR A 73 -3.62 7.66 -0.24
N MET A 74 -3.98 8.27 -1.37
CA MET A 74 -3.13 8.30 -2.57
C MET A 74 -1.76 8.92 -2.29
N LEU A 75 -1.74 10.11 -1.67
CA LEU A 75 -0.50 10.83 -1.39
C LEU A 75 0.42 10.07 -0.43
N VAL A 76 -0.13 9.38 0.57
CA VAL A 76 0.64 8.52 1.48
C VAL A 76 1.47 7.46 0.72
N TYR A 77 0.91 6.87 -0.33
CA TYR A 77 1.64 5.91 -1.16
C TYR A 77 2.59 6.59 -2.15
N VAL A 78 2.14 7.64 -2.85
CA VAL A 78 2.97 8.36 -3.84
C VAL A 78 4.21 8.97 -3.20
N MET A 79 4.11 9.47 -1.96
CA MET A 79 5.23 10.08 -1.24
C MET A 79 6.32 9.09 -0.82
N SER A 80 6.06 7.78 -0.90
CA SER A 80 7.09 6.76 -0.72
C SER A 80 8.17 6.82 -1.84
N ILE A 81 7.84 7.34 -3.02
CA ILE A 81 8.78 7.47 -4.14
C ILE A 81 9.89 8.49 -3.82
N PRO A 82 9.59 9.79 -3.62
CA PRO A 82 10.62 10.76 -3.28
C PRO A 82 11.30 10.39 -1.96
N GLY A 83 10.58 9.74 -1.03
CA GLY A 83 11.17 9.38 0.24
C GLY A 83 12.21 8.27 0.17
N GLY A 84 12.00 7.25 -0.67
CA GLY A 84 13.01 6.25 -1.00
C GLY A 84 14.22 6.88 -1.70
N MET A 85 13.96 7.76 -2.68
CA MET A 85 15.04 8.45 -3.42
C MET A 85 15.93 9.32 -2.53
N ILE A 86 15.34 10.01 -1.56
CA ILE A 86 16.10 10.85 -0.62
C ILE A 86 17.01 9.99 0.26
N ALA A 87 16.48 8.86 0.74
CA ALA A 87 17.24 7.92 1.55
C ALA A 87 18.40 7.31 0.75
N ASP A 88 18.15 6.86 -0.48
CA ASP A 88 19.18 6.28 -1.34
C ASP A 88 20.27 7.29 -1.68
N LYS A 89 19.90 8.52 -2.07
CA LYS A 89 20.88 9.48 -2.60
C LYS A 89 21.60 10.29 -1.51
N PHE A 90 20.90 10.69 -0.45
CA PHE A 90 21.41 11.75 0.43
C PHE A 90 21.77 11.25 1.82
N ILE A 91 20.85 10.57 2.53
CA ILE A 91 20.93 10.40 3.99
C ILE A 91 21.02 8.96 4.50
N GLY A 92 20.72 7.97 3.67
CA GLY A 92 20.61 6.57 4.07
C GLY A 92 19.26 6.22 4.71
N GLN A 93 18.89 4.95 4.64
CA GLN A 93 17.60 4.42 5.10
C GLN A 93 17.38 4.62 6.60
N LYS A 94 18.42 4.39 7.41
CA LYS A 94 18.37 4.52 8.87
C LYS A 94 17.99 5.93 9.32
N LYS A 95 18.59 6.95 8.70
CA LYS A 95 18.29 8.37 9.00
C LYS A 95 16.93 8.78 8.47
N SER A 96 16.56 8.29 7.29
CA SER A 96 15.24 8.59 6.72
C SER A 96 14.10 8.06 7.59
N VAL A 97 14.21 6.82 8.10
CA VAL A 97 13.25 6.26 9.07
C VAL A 97 13.18 7.10 10.34
N LEU A 98 14.31 7.56 10.88
CA LEU A 98 14.31 8.42 12.08
C LEU A 98 13.56 9.73 11.83
N ILE A 99 13.87 10.42 10.74
CA ILE A 99 13.25 11.69 10.37
C ILE A 99 11.75 11.49 10.11
N GLY A 100 11.40 10.45 9.35
CA GLY A 100 10.01 10.09 9.09
C GLY A 100 9.23 9.83 10.37
N ALA A 101 9.80 9.07 11.30
CA ALA A 101 9.18 8.80 12.60
C ALA A 101 8.95 10.07 13.43
N ILE A 102 9.92 11.00 13.46
CA ILE A 102 9.76 12.30 14.14
C ILE A 102 8.63 13.11 13.50
N ILE A 103 8.60 13.21 12.17
CA ILE A 103 7.55 13.92 11.44
C ILE A 103 6.17 13.30 11.71
N LEU A 104 6.08 11.97 11.81
CA LEU A 104 4.83 11.28 12.14
C LEU A 104 4.34 11.59 13.56
N VAL A 105 5.24 11.63 14.55
CA VAL A 105 4.88 12.04 15.92
C VAL A 105 4.32 13.46 15.92
N LEU A 106 4.96 14.39 15.19
CA LEU A 106 4.47 15.76 15.06
C LEU A 106 3.11 15.82 14.37
N GLY A 107 2.94 15.07 13.28
CA GLY A 107 1.68 15.03 12.52
C GLY A 107 0.52 14.49 13.33
N HIS A 108 0.67 13.32 13.94
CA HIS A 108 -0.37 12.75 14.80
C HIS A 108 -0.60 13.59 16.06
N GLY A 109 0.45 14.15 16.67
CA GLY A 109 0.31 15.05 17.81
C GLY A 109 -0.47 16.32 17.47
N THR A 110 -0.31 16.83 16.25
CA THR A 110 -1.05 18.01 15.76
C THR A 110 -2.53 17.68 15.56
N LEU A 111 -2.89 16.47 15.12
CA LEU A 111 -4.30 16.04 14.98
C LEU A 111 -5.05 15.95 16.32
N ALA A 112 -4.35 15.93 17.46
CA ALA A 112 -4.98 15.99 18.78
C ALA A 112 -5.53 17.39 19.13
N ILE A 113 -5.25 18.40 18.31
CA ILE A 113 -5.71 19.78 18.49
C ILE A 113 -7.01 19.97 17.70
N GLU A 114 -8.03 20.55 18.35
CA GLU A 114 -9.39 20.75 17.80
C GLU A 114 -9.47 21.97 16.86
N GLU A 115 -8.58 22.03 15.86
CA GLU A 115 -8.47 23.19 14.97
C GLU A 115 -8.27 22.77 13.51
N MET A 116 -8.89 23.49 12.57
CA MET A 116 -8.82 23.17 11.14
C MET A 116 -7.40 23.28 10.57
N TRP A 117 -6.62 24.29 11.01
CA TRP A 117 -5.22 24.42 10.58
C TRP A 117 -4.38 23.23 11.06
N ALA A 118 -4.71 22.70 12.24
CA ALA A 118 -4.03 21.56 12.85
C ALA A 118 -4.39 20.26 12.13
N PHE A 119 -5.66 20.09 11.75
CA PHE A 119 -6.12 18.98 10.93
C PHE A 119 -5.33 18.84 9.63
N TYR A 120 -5.30 19.88 8.79
CA TYR A 120 -4.57 19.82 7.51
C TYR A 120 -3.05 19.71 7.69
N THR A 121 -2.49 20.42 8.67
CA THR A 121 -1.06 20.34 8.99
C THR A 121 -0.67 18.93 9.42
N GLY A 122 -1.49 18.31 10.28
CA GLY A 122 -1.31 16.93 10.73
C GLY A 122 -1.32 15.94 9.57
N LEU A 123 -2.29 16.05 8.66
CA LEU A 123 -2.35 15.18 7.47
C LEU A 123 -1.13 15.35 6.55
N ILE A 124 -0.68 16.58 6.30
CA ILE A 124 0.51 16.85 5.47
C ILE A 124 1.77 16.25 6.11
N LEU A 125 1.96 16.47 7.41
CA LEU A 125 3.08 15.89 8.15
C LEU A 125 3.03 14.36 8.08
N ILE A 126 1.86 13.74 8.27
CA ILE A 126 1.76 12.27 8.17
C ILE A 126 2.11 11.79 6.76
N ILE A 127 1.62 12.44 5.70
CA ILE A 127 1.98 12.12 4.30
C ILE A 127 3.50 12.14 4.10
N LEU A 128 4.17 13.20 4.58
CA LEU A 128 5.63 13.35 4.46
C LEU A 128 6.39 12.31 5.30
N GLY A 129 5.92 12.08 6.53
CA GLY A 129 6.52 11.16 7.48
C GLY A 129 6.42 9.70 7.03
N VAL A 130 5.25 9.27 6.54
CA VAL A 130 5.09 7.93 5.95
C VAL A 130 5.98 7.78 4.71
N GLY A 131 6.05 8.80 3.86
CA GLY A 131 6.92 8.78 2.68
C GLY A 131 8.40 8.54 3.03
N MET A 132 8.88 9.10 4.14
CA MET A 132 10.23 8.88 4.66
C MET A 132 10.43 7.56 5.40
N LEU A 133 9.40 7.02 6.04
CA LEU A 133 9.54 5.83 6.89
C LEU A 133 9.29 4.53 6.11
N LYS A 134 8.13 4.42 5.46
CA LYS A 134 7.58 3.16 4.93
C LYS A 134 8.46 2.44 3.89
N PRO A 135 8.96 3.08 2.82
CA PRO A 135 9.84 2.40 1.85
C PRO A 135 11.19 2.01 2.46
N ASN A 136 11.63 2.77 3.45
CA ASN A 136 12.99 2.76 3.95
C ASN A 136 13.18 1.74 5.07
N ILE A 137 12.18 1.60 5.95
CA ILE A 137 12.18 0.57 7.00
C ILE A 137 12.06 -0.84 6.40
N SER A 138 11.27 -1.01 5.34
CA SER A 138 11.15 -2.27 4.60
C SER A 138 12.49 -2.68 3.96
N THR A 139 13.23 -1.70 3.43
CA THR A 139 14.58 -1.91 2.90
C THR A 139 15.56 -2.32 4.01
N MET A 140 15.44 -1.73 5.21
CA MET A 140 16.25 -2.12 6.36
C MET A 140 16.01 -3.56 6.82
N VAL A 141 14.77 -4.07 6.75
CA VAL A 141 14.48 -5.48 7.04
C VAL A 141 15.25 -6.41 6.10
N GLY A 142 15.26 -6.08 4.80
CA GLY A 142 16.07 -6.82 3.82
C GLY A 142 17.56 -6.78 4.14
N GLY A 143 18.07 -5.62 4.56
CA GLY A 143 19.48 -5.41 4.92
C GLY A 143 19.94 -6.10 6.21
N LEU A 144 19.04 -6.71 6.99
CA LEU A 144 19.43 -7.55 8.14
C LEU A 144 20.02 -8.90 7.72
N TYR A 145 19.74 -9.34 6.49
CA TYR A 145 20.10 -10.65 5.99
C TYR A 145 21.14 -10.53 4.88
N LYS A 146 22.12 -11.44 4.87
CA LYS A 146 23.08 -11.52 3.77
C LYS A 146 22.39 -12.04 2.50
N PRO A 147 22.92 -11.72 1.30
CA PRO A 147 22.49 -12.38 0.06
C PRO A 147 22.52 -13.90 0.23
N GLY A 148 21.45 -14.60 -0.20
CA GLY A 148 21.31 -16.06 -0.08
C GLY A 148 20.82 -16.59 1.29
N ASP A 149 20.63 -15.74 2.31
CA ASP A 149 20.12 -16.21 3.62
C ASP A 149 18.65 -16.62 3.55
N ILE A 150 18.39 -17.93 3.73
CA ILE A 150 17.05 -18.53 3.70
C ILE A 150 16.08 -17.98 4.76
N ARG A 151 16.60 -17.30 5.79
CA ARG A 151 15.77 -16.70 6.85
C ARG A 151 15.14 -15.38 6.41
N ARG A 152 15.60 -14.78 5.32
CA ARG A 152 15.13 -13.47 4.84
C ARG A 152 13.61 -13.45 4.62
N ASP A 153 13.06 -14.46 3.94
CA ASP A 153 11.63 -14.54 3.63
C ASP A 153 10.77 -14.74 4.89
N LYS A 154 11.26 -15.57 5.83
CA LYS A 154 10.65 -15.72 7.16
C LYS A 154 10.71 -14.41 7.95
N GLY A 155 11.81 -13.66 7.82
CA GLY A 155 11.97 -12.33 8.40
C GLY A 155 10.93 -11.34 7.91
N PHE A 156 10.71 -11.27 6.59
CA PHE A 156 9.62 -10.45 6.01
C PHE A 156 8.23 -10.92 6.47
N SER A 157 8.03 -12.23 6.63
CA SER A 157 6.77 -12.77 7.16
C SER A 157 6.52 -12.32 8.61
N ILE A 158 7.55 -12.37 9.47
CA ILE A 158 7.47 -11.84 10.84
C ILE A 158 7.17 -10.35 10.82
N PHE A 159 7.88 -9.57 10.00
CA PHE A 159 7.63 -8.14 9.86
C PHE A 159 6.18 -7.83 9.43
N TYR A 160 5.63 -8.60 8.50
CA TYR A 160 4.25 -8.48 8.03
C TYR A 160 3.21 -8.82 9.12
N ILE A 161 3.51 -9.75 10.03
CA ILE A 161 2.67 -9.99 11.22
C ILE A 161 2.59 -8.73 12.09
N GLY A 162 3.69 -7.97 12.20
CA GLY A 162 3.72 -6.72 12.96
C GLY A 162 2.79 -5.67 12.40
N ILE A 163 2.74 -5.54 11.07
CA ILE A 163 1.82 -4.63 10.36
C ILE A 163 0.35 -4.94 10.71
N ASN A 164 -0.03 -6.20 10.59
CA ASN A 164 -1.41 -6.64 10.84
C ASN A 164 -1.77 -6.56 12.32
N THR A 165 -0.84 -6.88 13.21
CA THR A 165 -1.02 -6.74 14.66
C THR A 165 -1.26 -5.27 15.03
N GLY A 166 -0.46 -4.35 14.48
CA GLY A 166 -0.64 -2.91 14.67
C GLY A 166 -2.01 -2.42 14.19
N SER A 167 -2.43 -2.84 12.99
CA SER A 167 -3.75 -2.52 12.43
C SER A 167 -4.91 -3.00 13.31
N LEU A 168 -4.87 -4.27 13.72
CA LEU A 168 -5.88 -4.90 14.58
C LEU A 168 -5.99 -4.20 15.94
N LEU A 169 -4.85 -3.94 16.58
CA LEU A 169 -4.82 -3.26 17.87
C LEU A 169 -5.33 -1.81 17.76
N ALA A 170 -4.96 -1.09 16.70
CA ALA A 170 -5.39 0.29 16.52
C ALA A 170 -6.87 0.42 16.30
N THR A 171 -7.41 -0.31 15.33
CA THR A 171 -8.82 -0.26 14.97
C THR A 171 -9.74 -0.71 16.11
N THR A 172 -9.22 -1.54 17.04
CA THR A 172 -9.95 -1.92 18.26
C THR A 172 -9.81 -0.86 19.37
N ILE A 173 -8.59 -0.53 19.76
CA ILE A 173 -8.32 0.31 20.94
C ILE A 173 -8.69 1.78 20.68
N VAL A 174 -8.32 2.33 19.52
CA VAL A 174 -8.65 3.73 19.18
C VAL A 174 -10.17 3.91 19.08
N GLY A 175 -10.91 2.91 18.59
CA GLY A 175 -12.37 2.93 18.57
C GLY A 175 -12.99 3.04 19.96
N LEU A 176 -12.47 2.29 20.94
CA LEU A 176 -12.91 2.40 22.34
C LEU A 176 -12.58 3.76 22.93
N VAL A 177 -11.42 4.32 22.58
CA VAL A 177 -11.02 5.64 23.06
C VAL A 177 -11.94 6.71 22.53
N VAL A 178 -12.26 6.70 21.24
CA VAL A 178 -13.17 7.67 20.64
C VAL A 178 -14.58 7.54 21.22
N ALA A 179 -15.09 6.32 21.38
CA ALA A 179 -16.41 6.09 21.95
C ALA A 179 -16.56 6.62 23.39
N LYS A 180 -15.46 6.76 24.15
CA LYS A 180 -15.48 7.17 25.57
C LYS A 180 -14.95 8.58 25.83
N TRP A 181 -13.97 9.02 25.05
CA TRP A 181 -13.20 10.24 25.28
C TRP A 181 -13.15 11.17 24.06
N GLY A 182 -13.80 10.79 22.96
CA GLY A 182 -13.98 11.62 21.79
C GLY A 182 -12.87 11.57 20.74
N TRP A 183 -13.11 12.25 19.62
CA TRP A 183 -12.29 12.19 18.40
C TRP A 183 -10.81 12.50 18.63
N HIS A 184 -10.54 13.62 19.29
CA HIS A 184 -9.17 14.11 19.50
C HIS A 184 -8.38 13.28 20.51
N ALA A 185 -9.05 12.61 21.45
CA ALA A 185 -8.42 11.58 22.28
C ALA A 185 -7.99 10.38 21.44
N GLY A 186 -8.80 9.98 20.45
CA GLY A 186 -8.45 8.96 19.47
C GLY A 186 -7.23 9.33 18.62
N PHE A 187 -7.21 10.55 18.06
CA PHE A 187 -6.04 11.06 17.32
C PHE A 187 -4.80 11.18 18.22
N GLY A 188 -4.97 11.63 19.46
CA GLY A 188 -3.90 11.70 20.46
C GLY A 188 -3.33 10.33 20.82
N LEU A 189 -4.18 9.30 20.97
CA LEU A 189 -3.72 7.93 21.20
C LEU A 189 -2.90 7.40 20.02
N ALA A 190 -3.31 7.69 18.78
CA ALA A 190 -2.49 7.38 17.60
C ALA A 190 -1.11 8.07 17.69
N GLY A 191 -1.05 9.33 18.12
CA GLY A 191 0.22 10.05 18.36
C GLY A 191 1.10 9.42 19.44
N ILE A 192 0.50 8.97 20.55
CA ILE A 192 1.20 8.25 21.61
C ILE A 192 1.78 6.93 21.08
N GLY A 193 1.00 6.18 20.29
CA GLY A 193 1.47 4.96 19.63
C GLY A 193 2.69 5.23 18.74
N MET A 194 2.62 6.27 17.90
CA MET A 194 3.74 6.67 17.06
C MET A 194 4.98 7.08 17.87
N LEU A 195 4.80 7.77 19.01
CA LEU A 195 5.90 8.13 19.90
C LEU A 195 6.58 6.88 20.48
N PHE A 196 5.83 5.84 20.85
CA PHE A 196 6.42 4.57 21.26
C PHE A 196 7.22 3.93 20.12
N GLY A 197 6.72 3.96 18.88
CA GLY A 197 7.47 3.50 17.71
C GLY A 197 8.81 4.23 17.54
N LEU A 198 8.81 5.56 17.67
CA LEU A 198 10.03 6.36 17.63
C LEU A 198 11.01 6.00 18.77
N LEU A 199 10.52 5.86 20.00
CA LEU A 199 11.35 5.51 21.15
C LEU A 199 11.99 4.11 21.00
N VAL A 200 11.22 3.13 20.52
CA VAL A 200 11.71 1.79 20.18
C VAL A 200 12.80 1.87 19.12
N TYR A 201 12.58 2.64 18.06
CA TYR A 201 13.55 2.80 16.98
C TYR A 201 14.86 3.42 17.47
N VAL A 202 14.78 4.54 18.21
CA VAL A 202 15.94 5.25 18.78
C VAL A 202 16.73 4.33 19.71
N TRP A 203 16.06 3.64 20.64
CA TRP A 203 16.71 2.68 21.53
C TRP A 203 17.34 1.51 20.76
N GLY A 204 16.67 1.07 19.71
CA GLY A 204 17.04 -0.10 18.91
C GLY A 204 18.14 0.16 17.87
N GLN A 205 18.55 1.41 17.63
CA GLN A 205 19.60 1.74 16.65
C GLN A 205 20.92 1.01 16.91
N LYS A 206 21.22 0.72 18.18
CA LYS A 206 22.39 -0.10 18.58
C LYS A 206 22.39 -1.52 18.02
N TYR A 207 21.25 -2.04 17.59
CA TYR A 207 21.11 -3.35 16.93
C TYR A 207 21.08 -3.25 15.40
N LEU A 208 21.17 -2.04 14.84
CA LEU A 208 21.06 -1.75 13.41
C LEU A 208 22.36 -1.14 12.85
N VAL A 209 23.51 -1.37 13.49
CA VAL A 209 24.78 -0.66 13.22
C VAL A 209 25.14 -0.65 11.74
N HIS A 210 25.03 -1.78 11.05
CA HIS A 210 25.40 -1.93 9.63
C HIS A 210 24.21 -1.83 8.66
N VAL A 211 22.99 -1.68 9.16
CA VAL A 211 21.77 -1.75 8.35
C VAL A 211 21.29 -0.36 8.00
N GLY A 212 21.00 -0.12 6.72
CA GLY A 212 20.40 1.14 6.26
C GLY A 212 21.31 2.36 6.32
N ASN A 213 22.63 2.16 6.48
CA ASN A 213 23.59 3.26 6.31
C ASN A 213 23.60 3.72 4.84
N LYS A 214 24.08 4.94 4.59
CA LYS A 214 24.26 5.43 3.22
C LYS A 214 25.31 4.56 2.53
N THR A 215 24.93 3.87 1.46
CA THR A 215 25.83 3.08 0.62
C THR A 215 26.73 3.98 -0.22
N GLU A 216 27.98 3.54 -0.43
CA GLU A 216 28.96 4.22 -1.29
C GLU A 216 28.51 4.21 -2.76
N GLU A 217 28.93 5.21 -3.55
CA GLU A 217 28.51 5.39 -4.95
C GLU A 217 28.84 4.19 -5.87
N SER A 218 29.79 3.34 -5.48
CA SER A 218 30.23 2.16 -6.23
C SER A 218 29.12 1.10 -6.40
N GLU A 219 28.24 0.93 -5.41
CA GLU A 219 27.13 -0.05 -5.45
C GLU A 219 25.91 0.44 -6.27
N LYS A 220 25.87 1.72 -6.65
CA LYS A 220 24.75 2.33 -7.39
C LYS A 220 25.00 2.47 -8.90
N LYS A 221 26.20 2.13 -9.39
CA LYS A 221 26.59 2.35 -10.79
C LYS A 221 25.70 1.64 -11.82
N ASP A 222 25.07 0.52 -11.44
CA ASP A 222 24.27 -0.29 -12.36
C ASP A 222 22.77 0.03 -12.34
N GLN A 223 22.30 0.91 -11.43
CA GLN A 223 20.91 1.34 -11.38
C GLN A 223 20.72 2.69 -12.10
N VAL A 224 19.70 2.76 -12.96
CA VAL A 224 19.37 3.99 -13.69
C VAL A 224 18.58 4.93 -12.78
N SER A 225 19.09 6.14 -12.62
CA SER A 225 18.44 7.17 -11.80
C SER A 225 17.24 7.81 -12.53
N LEU A 226 16.24 8.26 -11.77
CA LEU A 226 15.12 9.05 -12.30
C LEU A 226 15.60 10.26 -13.13
N SER A 227 16.65 10.94 -12.67
CA SER A 227 17.26 12.08 -13.37
C SER A 227 17.83 11.71 -14.73
N GLU A 228 18.38 10.51 -14.88
CA GLU A 228 18.89 10.03 -16.17
C GLU A 228 17.75 9.72 -17.13
N VAL A 229 16.67 9.11 -16.64
CA VAL A 229 15.46 8.87 -17.46
C VAL A 229 14.86 10.19 -17.96
N PHE A 230 14.76 11.21 -17.11
CA PHE A 230 14.26 12.53 -17.53
C PHE A 230 15.21 13.28 -18.46
N LYS A 231 16.53 13.17 -18.29
CA LYS A 231 17.51 13.68 -19.27
C LYS A 231 17.32 13.03 -20.63
N ASN A 232 17.14 11.71 -20.66
CA ASN A 232 16.90 10.96 -21.90
C ASN A 232 15.55 11.29 -22.54
N LEU A 233 14.53 11.63 -21.74
CA LEU A 233 13.24 12.12 -22.22
C LEU A 233 13.40 13.46 -22.95
N ILE A 234 14.09 14.42 -22.32
CA ILE A 234 14.37 15.74 -22.91
C ILE A 234 15.19 15.61 -24.20
N ALA A 235 16.16 14.70 -24.23
CA ALA A 235 16.99 14.43 -25.41
C ALA A 235 16.25 13.71 -26.55
N SER A 236 15.00 13.30 -26.37
CA SER A 236 14.22 12.57 -27.36
C SER A 236 13.04 13.39 -27.88
N PRO A 237 13.17 14.16 -28.98
CA PRO A 237 12.18 15.16 -29.43
C PRO A 237 10.75 14.62 -29.57
N MET A 238 10.58 13.43 -30.14
CA MET A 238 9.26 12.81 -30.32
C MET A 238 8.57 12.51 -28.98
N HIS A 239 9.27 11.86 -28.04
CA HIS A 239 8.72 11.51 -26.73
C HIS A 239 8.50 12.75 -25.86
N LEU A 240 9.39 13.75 -25.95
CA LEU A 240 9.21 15.04 -25.29
C LEU A 240 7.95 15.75 -25.81
N ALA A 241 7.74 15.79 -27.13
CA ALA A 241 6.55 16.38 -27.73
C ALA A 241 5.27 15.69 -27.24
N ILE A 242 5.25 14.36 -27.17
CA ILE A 242 4.13 13.60 -26.61
C ILE A 242 3.85 14.03 -25.16
N VAL A 243 4.88 14.06 -24.31
CA VAL A 243 4.71 14.42 -22.89
C VAL A 243 4.28 15.88 -22.72
N VAL A 244 4.82 16.80 -23.51
CA VAL A 244 4.42 18.22 -23.48
C VAL A 244 2.96 18.39 -23.89
N VAL A 245 2.51 17.67 -24.93
CA VAL A 245 1.09 17.67 -25.34
C VAL A 245 0.22 17.08 -24.25
N LEU A 246 0.62 15.95 -23.65
CA LEU A 246 -0.13 15.34 -22.54
C LEU A 246 -0.23 16.30 -21.35
N ILE A 247 0.85 17.00 -20.99
CA ILE A 247 0.85 18.02 -19.92
C ILE A 247 -0.06 19.20 -20.28
N ALA A 248 0.04 19.72 -21.51
CA ALA A 248 -0.79 20.85 -21.95
C ALA A 248 -2.28 20.49 -21.93
N VAL A 249 -2.64 19.30 -22.45
CA VAL A 249 -4.01 18.77 -22.39
C VAL A 249 -4.46 18.56 -20.95
N SER A 250 -3.58 18.01 -20.10
CA SER A 250 -3.86 17.78 -18.67
C SER A 250 -4.18 19.08 -17.94
N VAL A 251 -3.34 20.11 -18.11
CA VAL A 251 -3.52 21.42 -17.47
C VAL A 251 -4.73 22.14 -18.06
N TYR A 252 -4.93 22.09 -19.37
CA TYR A 252 -6.09 22.70 -20.01
C TYR A 252 -7.39 22.07 -19.51
N TYR A 253 -7.50 20.74 -19.58
CA TYR A 253 -8.70 20.02 -19.18
C TYR A 253 -8.99 20.18 -17.68
N ALA A 254 -8.02 19.88 -16.82
CA ALA A 254 -8.26 19.95 -15.38
C ALA A 254 -8.33 21.39 -14.85
N GLY A 255 -7.53 22.32 -15.38
CA GLY A 255 -7.52 23.71 -14.90
C GLY A 255 -8.70 24.54 -15.40
N PHE A 256 -9.17 24.30 -16.63
CA PHE A 256 -10.12 25.20 -17.31
C PHE A 256 -11.42 24.54 -17.76
N VAL A 257 -11.48 23.21 -17.89
CA VAL A 257 -12.71 22.49 -18.29
C VAL A 257 -13.40 21.85 -17.08
N MET A 258 -12.64 21.20 -16.20
CA MET A 258 -13.18 20.63 -14.98
C MET A 258 -13.67 21.72 -14.03
N THR A 259 -14.82 21.48 -13.41
CA THR A 259 -15.39 22.31 -12.36
C THR A 259 -15.26 21.58 -11.02
N GLY A 260 -15.17 22.33 -9.92
CA GLY A 260 -14.99 21.78 -8.58
C GLY A 260 -13.73 22.29 -7.89
N VAL A 261 -13.73 22.22 -6.56
CA VAL A 261 -12.67 22.80 -5.70
C VAL A 261 -11.30 22.13 -5.87
N ASP A 262 -11.27 20.88 -6.36
CA ASP A 262 -10.04 20.08 -6.50
C ASP A 262 -9.53 19.97 -7.95
N HIS A 263 -10.06 20.79 -8.87
CA HIS A 263 -9.65 20.83 -10.27
C HIS A 263 -8.13 21.05 -10.46
N TRP A 264 -7.50 21.90 -9.64
CA TRP A 264 -6.03 22.05 -9.60
C TRP A 264 -5.30 20.84 -9.03
N GLY A 265 -5.92 20.11 -8.09
CA GLY A 265 -5.42 18.82 -7.61
C GLY A 265 -5.38 17.79 -8.74
N TYR A 266 -6.44 17.70 -9.54
CA TYR A 266 -6.48 16.87 -10.75
C TYR A 266 -5.46 17.32 -11.81
N ALA A 267 -5.25 18.63 -11.98
CA ALA A 267 -4.22 19.13 -12.88
C ALA A 267 -2.83 18.63 -12.45
N ALA A 268 -2.49 18.74 -11.16
CA ALA A 268 -1.23 18.21 -10.63
C ALA A 268 -1.11 16.69 -10.81
N LEU A 269 -2.19 15.94 -10.55
CA LEU A 269 -2.23 14.49 -10.75
C LEU A 269 -2.01 14.10 -12.22
N PHE A 270 -2.69 14.76 -13.16
CA PHE A 270 -2.58 14.44 -14.58
C PHE A 270 -1.22 14.84 -15.16
N VAL A 271 -0.63 15.93 -14.68
CA VAL A 271 0.77 16.28 -14.98
C VAL A 271 1.72 15.19 -14.46
N PHE A 272 1.54 14.74 -13.22
CA PHE A 272 2.32 13.64 -12.65
C PHE A 272 2.17 12.35 -13.49
N LEU A 273 0.95 11.98 -13.87
CA LEU A 273 0.71 10.81 -14.73
C LEU A 273 1.36 10.96 -16.12
N SER A 274 1.32 12.17 -16.70
CA SER A 274 1.98 12.46 -17.99
C SER A 274 3.50 12.27 -17.89
N LEU A 275 4.12 12.70 -16.79
CA LEU A 275 5.54 12.48 -16.52
C LEU A 275 5.85 10.99 -16.30
N VAL A 276 4.99 10.26 -15.59
CA VAL A 276 5.11 8.80 -15.42
C VAL A 276 5.02 8.09 -16.77
N VAL A 277 4.08 8.45 -17.64
CA VAL A 277 3.99 7.90 -19.01
C VAL A 277 5.27 8.20 -19.79
N GLY A 278 5.80 9.43 -19.70
CA GLY A 278 7.10 9.79 -20.26
C GLY A 278 8.23 8.88 -19.78
N MET A 279 8.31 8.65 -18.47
CA MET A 279 9.28 7.76 -17.85
C MET A 279 9.14 6.32 -18.36
N LEU A 280 7.91 5.78 -18.41
CA LEU A 280 7.63 4.43 -18.90
C LEU A 280 8.01 4.25 -20.38
N MET A 281 7.72 5.24 -21.23
CA MET A 281 8.15 5.22 -22.64
C MET A 281 9.67 5.18 -22.75
N MET A 282 10.38 5.96 -21.93
CA MET A 282 11.84 5.97 -21.93
C MET A 282 12.45 4.67 -21.42
N ILE A 283 11.87 4.07 -20.38
CA ILE A 283 12.26 2.75 -19.90
C ILE A 283 12.07 1.75 -21.05
N TYR A 284 10.89 1.68 -21.66
CA TYR A 284 10.63 0.76 -22.77
C TYR A 284 11.60 0.93 -23.95
N LYS A 285 11.88 2.17 -24.35
CA LYS A 285 12.84 2.49 -25.42
C LYS A 285 14.26 2.00 -25.10
N SER A 286 14.64 2.00 -23.83
CA SER A 286 15.98 1.59 -23.38
C SER A 286 16.16 0.07 -23.26
N LEU A 287 15.08 -0.71 -23.35
CA LEU A 287 15.12 -2.17 -23.24
C LEU A 287 15.77 -2.79 -24.48
N ARG A 288 16.74 -3.68 -24.24
CA ARG A 288 17.64 -4.17 -25.29
C ARG A 288 17.11 -5.43 -25.97
N SER A 289 16.44 -6.30 -25.21
CA SER A 289 15.93 -7.58 -25.71
C SER A 289 14.40 -7.56 -25.84
N GLN A 290 13.87 -8.43 -26.72
CA GLN A 290 12.42 -8.63 -26.81
C GLN A 290 11.85 -9.22 -25.51
N VAL A 291 12.61 -10.06 -24.82
CA VAL A 291 12.24 -10.64 -23.52
C VAL A 291 12.03 -9.56 -22.46
N GLU A 292 12.94 -8.58 -22.36
CA GLU A 292 12.77 -7.44 -21.44
C GLU A 292 11.50 -6.65 -21.76
N LYS A 293 11.23 -6.39 -23.05
CA LYS A 293 10.05 -5.65 -23.50
C LYS A 293 8.75 -6.38 -23.17
N ASP A 294 8.69 -7.67 -23.45
CA ASP A 294 7.54 -8.52 -23.16
C ASP A 294 7.26 -8.54 -21.66
N ARG A 295 8.28 -8.82 -20.83
CA ARG A 295 8.15 -8.80 -19.36
C ARG A 295 7.68 -7.45 -18.84
N PHE A 296 8.25 -6.36 -19.36
CA PHE A 296 7.86 -5.00 -18.98
C PHE A 296 6.39 -4.71 -19.27
N LEU A 297 5.88 -5.10 -20.45
CA LEU A 297 4.46 -4.92 -20.79
C LEU A 297 3.53 -5.68 -19.83
N VAL A 298 3.92 -6.89 -19.42
CA VAL A 298 3.13 -7.66 -18.44
C VAL A 298 3.20 -7.02 -17.05
N VAL A 299 4.33 -6.42 -16.66
CA VAL A 299 4.41 -5.64 -15.41
C VAL A 299 3.45 -4.45 -15.45
N LEU A 300 3.36 -3.72 -16.56
CA LEU A 300 2.39 -2.63 -16.70
C LEU A 300 0.94 -3.11 -16.57
N LEU A 301 0.61 -4.28 -17.13
CA LEU A 301 -0.70 -4.90 -16.92
C LEU A 301 -0.95 -5.24 -15.45
N SER A 302 0.09 -5.72 -14.74
CA SER A 302 -0.03 -6.01 -13.30
C SER A 302 -0.33 -4.74 -12.49
N PHE A 303 0.18 -3.58 -12.89
CA PHE A 303 -0.17 -2.30 -12.27
C PHE A 303 -1.64 -1.94 -12.45
N LEU A 304 -2.23 -2.25 -13.62
CA LEU A 304 -3.66 -2.08 -13.83
C LEU A 304 -4.49 -2.99 -12.90
N LEU A 305 -4.10 -4.25 -12.74
CA LEU A 305 -4.70 -5.17 -11.76
C LEU A 305 -4.63 -4.63 -10.33
N VAL A 306 -3.47 -4.09 -9.94
CA VAL A 306 -3.25 -3.45 -8.63
C VAL A 306 -4.18 -2.25 -8.45
N ILE A 307 -4.27 -1.35 -9.43
CA ILE A 307 -5.17 -0.17 -9.38
C ILE A 307 -6.63 -0.60 -9.23
N VAL A 308 -7.09 -1.58 -10.01
CA VAL A 308 -8.46 -2.09 -9.94
C VAL A 308 -8.74 -2.74 -8.60
N PHE A 309 -7.82 -3.57 -8.11
CA PHE A 309 -7.96 -4.24 -6.82
C PHE A 309 -8.09 -3.21 -5.68
N TRP A 310 -7.13 -2.27 -5.57
CA TRP A 310 -7.16 -1.26 -4.49
C TRP A 310 -8.28 -0.23 -4.68
N GLY A 311 -8.69 0.07 -5.92
CA GLY A 311 -9.84 0.94 -6.20
C GLY A 311 -11.17 0.41 -5.67
N ALA A 312 -11.31 -0.90 -5.57
CA ALA A 312 -12.45 -1.54 -4.93
C ALA A 312 -12.17 -1.81 -3.44
N PHE A 313 -11.02 -2.36 -3.08
CA PHE A 313 -10.70 -2.72 -1.70
C PHE A 313 -10.71 -1.52 -0.74
N GLU A 314 -10.21 -0.36 -1.17
CA GLU A 314 -10.01 0.81 -0.30
C GLU A 314 -11.30 1.59 0.00
N GLN A 315 -12.45 1.13 -0.51
CA GLN A 315 -13.77 1.57 -0.03
C GLN A 315 -13.96 1.34 1.47
N ALA A 316 -13.22 0.39 2.05
CA ALA A 316 -13.25 0.01 3.45
C ALA A 316 -13.11 1.17 4.45
N GLY A 317 -12.30 2.20 4.13
CA GLY A 317 -12.15 3.37 5.00
C GLY A 317 -12.91 4.61 4.52
N GLY A 318 -13.51 4.56 3.34
CA GLY A 318 -14.36 5.61 2.77
C GLY A 318 -15.83 5.22 2.85
N LEU A 319 -16.43 4.90 1.71
CA LEU A 319 -17.86 4.62 1.57
C LEU A 319 -18.38 3.54 2.53
N MET A 320 -17.67 2.42 2.69
CA MET A 320 -18.11 1.35 3.59
C MET A 320 -18.05 1.76 5.07
N ASN A 321 -17.11 2.64 5.42
CA ASN A 321 -16.96 3.13 6.80
C ASN A 321 -18.14 4.05 7.16
N LEU A 322 -18.49 4.97 6.28
CA LEU A 322 -19.67 5.84 6.47
C LEU A 322 -20.98 5.05 6.39
N TYR A 323 -21.06 4.03 5.53
CA TYR A 323 -22.19 3.10 5.51
C TYR A 323 -22.37 2.37 6.84
N ALA A 324 -21.27 1.89 7.43
CA ALA A 324 -21.28 1.23 8.72
C ALA A 324 -21.74 2.17 9.85
N GLU A 325 -21.34 3.45 9.81
CA GLU A 325 -21.78 4.46 10.77
C GLU A 325 -23.28 4.78 10.62
N ASN A 326 -23.73 5.05 9.40
CA ASN A 326 -25.01 5.70 9.14
C ASN A 326 -26.17 4.72 8.88
N LYS A 327 -25.87 3.49 8.43
CA LYS A 327 -26.87 2.57 7.85
C LYS A 327 -26.83 1.16 8.40
N THR A 328 -25.95 0.89 9.36
CA THR A 328 -25.82 -0.44 9.98
C THR A 328 -26.28 -0.38 11.43
N ASN A 329 -27.12 -1.33 11.84
CA ASN A 329 -27.43 -1.52 13.25
C ASN A 329 -26.22 -2.13 13.95
N ARG A 330 -25.48 -1.31 14.70
CA ARG A 330 -24.25 -1.69 15.41
C ARG A 330 -24.48 -2.17 16.84
N MET A 331 -25.73 -2.41 17.25
CA MET A 331 -26.03 -2.90 18.59
C MET A 331 -25.69 -4.39 18.73
N LEU A 332 -24.79 -4.70 19.67
CA LEU A 332 -24.37 -6.06 20.00
C LEU A 332 -24.44 -6.26 21.52
N PHE A 333 -25.27 -7.21 21.97
CA PHE A 333 -25.47 -7.49 23.40
C PHE A 333 -25.80 -6.25 24.26
N GLY A 334 -26.55 -5.30 23.71
CA GLY A 334 -26.95 -4.07 24.39
C GLY A 334 -25.92 -2.94 24.38
N TRP A 335 -24.79 -3.11 23.68
CA TRP A 335 -23.77 -2.08 23.50
C TRP A 335 -23.55 -1.77 22.03
N GLU A 336 -23.28 -0.52 21.70
CA GLU A 336 -23.02 -0.10 20.34
C GLU A 336 -21.56 -0.32 19.95
N VAL A 337 -21.33 -1.13 18.91
CA VAL A 337 -20.01 -1.43 18.38
C VAL A 337 -19.45 -0.20 17.64
N PRO A 338 -18.24 0.30 17.98
CA PRO A 338 -17.60 1.39 17.26
C PRO A 338 -17.38 1.04 15.79
N THR A 339 -17.75 1.93 14.89
CA THR A 339 -17.64 1.70 13.44
C THR A 339 -16.23 1.32 12.98
N ILE A 340 -15.20 1.94 13.55
CA ILE A 340 -13.81 1.62 13.22
C ILE A 340 -13.43 0.16 13.50
N TRP A 341 -14.16 -0.56 14.37
CA TRP A 341 -13.91 -1.99 14.61
C TRP A 341 -14.15 -2.85 13.37
N PHE A 342 -15.00 -2.45 12.43
CA PHE A 342 -15.17 -3.21 11.18
C PHE A 342 -13.88 -3.27 10.36
N GLN A 343 -13.02 -2.24 10.45
CA GLN A 343 -11.72 -2.26 9.77
C GLN A 343 -10.74 -3.26 10.41
N SER A 344 -10.95 -3.62 11.68
CA SER A 344 -10.16 -4.65 12.38
C SER A 344 -10.36 -6.04 11.78
N LEU A 345 -11.51 -6.28 11.14
CA LEU A 345 -11.85 -7.56 10.51
C LEU A 345 -10.85 -7.93 9.43
N ASN A 346 -10.36 -6.95 8.65
CA ASN A 346 -9.38 -7.23 7.62
C ASN A 346 -8.09 -7.82 8.21
N ALA A 347 -7.49 -7.13 9.18
CA ALA A 347 -6.27 -7.57 9.83
C ALA A 347 -6.46 -8.90 10.60
N GLY A 348 -7.60 -9.06 11.28
CA GLY A 348 -7.97 -10.29 11.97
C GLY A 348 -8.08 -11.47 11.00
N PHE A 349 -8.77 -11.31 9.88
CA PHE A 349 -8.89 -12.34 8.86
C PHE A 349 -7.56 -12.66 8.16
N ILE A 350 -6.68 -11.67 7.97
CA ILE A 350 -5.31 -11.95 7.47
C ILE A 350 -4.59 -12.89 8.43
N ILE A 351 -4.58 -12.58 9.73
CA ILE A 351 -3.91 -13.40 10.74
C ILE A 351 -4.50 -14.82 10.78
N LEU A 352 -5.83 -14.94 10.69
CA LEU A 352 -6.52 -16.23 10.75
C LEU A 352 -6.35 -17.08 9.47
N PHE A 353 -6.36 -16.46 8.29
CA PHE A 353 -6.50 -17.17 7.02
C PHE A 353 -5.26 -17.11 6.10
N ALA A 354 -4.24 -16.31 6.39
CA ALA A 354 -3.04 -16.20 5.54
C ALA A 354 -2.39 -17.57 5.27
N VAL A 355 -2.18 -18.38 6.31
CA VAL A 355 -1.59 -19.73 6.17
C VAL A 355 -2.50 -20.65 5.35
N THR A 356 -3.81 -20.58 5.55
CA THR A 356 -4.79 -21.39 4.83
C THR A 356 -4.80 -21.07 3.33
N VAL A 357 -4.82 -19.78 2.97
CA VAL A 357 -4.78 -19.32 1.58
C VAL A 357 -3.45 -19.64 0.91
N ALA A 358 -2.33 -19.43 1.61
CA ALA A 358 -1.00 -19.82 1.11
C ALA A 358 -0.92 -21.32 0.82
N ASN A 359 -1.41 -22.16 1.75
CA ASN A 359 -1.47 -23.61 1.57
C ASN A 359 -2.40 -24.05 0.44
N TYR A 360 -3.50 -23.34 0.20
CA TYR A 360 -4.38 -23.59 -0.94
C TYR A 360 -3.61 -23.42 -2.26
N TRP A 361 -2.89 -22.31 -2.42
CA TRP A 361 -2.09 -22.05 -3.61
C TRP A 361 -0.90 -23.01 -3.77
N ALA A 362 -0.21 -23.34 -2.67
CA ALA A 362 0.87 -24.32 -2.68
C ALA A 362 0.37 -25.72 -3.12
N LYS A 363 -0.75 -26.20 -2.54
CA LYS A 363 -1.38 -27.47 -2.95
C LYS A 363 -1.82 -27.46 -4.40
N ARG A 364 -2.29 -26.32 -4.91
CA ARG A 364 -2.68 -26.17 -6.32
C ARG A 364 -1.47 -26.30 -7.25
N LYS A 365 -0.35 -25.64 -6.91
CA LYS A 365 0.93 -25.75 -7.62
C LYS A 365 1.47 -27.19 -7.60
N LEU A 366 1.47 -27.86 -6.44
CA LEU A 366 1.89 -29.27 -6.32
C LEU A 366 1.05 -30.24 -7.16
N LYS A 367 -0.21 -29.90 -7.43
CA LYS A 367 -1.11 -30.67 -8.32
C LYS A 367 -0.98 -30.28 -9.79
N ASN A 368 0.05 -29.52 -10.18
CA ASN A 368 0.25 -28.98 -11.53
C ASN A 368 -0.98 -28.22 -12.08
N LYS A 369 -1.78 -27.61 -11.18
CA LYS A 369 -2.91 -26.75 -11.55
C LYS A 369 -2.42 -25.30 -11.66
N GLU A 370 -3.14 -24.50 -12.45
CA GLU A 370 -2.80 -23.10 -12.67
C GLU A 370 -2.69 -22.31 -11.35
N ALA A 371 -1.56 -21.65 -11.16
CA ALA A 371 -1.18 -20.92 -9.95
C ALA A 371 -0.16 -19.78 -10.24
N SER A 372 -0.09 -19.29 -11.48
CA SER A 372 0.73 -18.12 -11.83
C SER A 372 0.30 -16.86 -11.06
N SER A 373 1.18 -15.88 -10.92
CA SER A 373 0.86 -14.66 -10.15
C SER A 373 -0.31 -13.90 -10.75
N LEU A 374 -0.35 -13.74 -12.07
CA LEU A 374 -1.48 -13.07 -12.75
C LEU A 374 -2.81 -13.80 -12.53
N PHE A 375 -2.81 -15.14 -12.50
CA PHE A 375 -4.02 -15.91 -12.21
C PHE A 375 -4.48 -15.71 -10.77
N LYS A 376 -3.54 -15.71 -9.81
CA LYS A 376 -3.82 -15.46 -8.39
C LYS A 376 -4.35 -14.04 -8.17
N MET A 377 -3.74 -13.04 -8.79
CA MET A 377 -4.19 -11.63 -8.75
C MET A 377 -5.59 -11.48 -9.33
N ALA A 378 -5.84 -12.01 -10.53
CA ALA A 378 -7.17 -11.95 -11.15
C ALA A 378 -8.24 -12.68 -10.33
N THR A 379 -7.91 -13.85 -9.77
CA THR A 379 -8.79 -14.59 -8.84
C THR A 379 -9.05 -13.77 -7.59
N GLY A 380 -8.03 -13.12 -7.03
CA GLY A 380 -8.15 -12.24 -5.87
C GLY A 380 -9.07 -11.06 -6.14
N THR A 381 -8.95 -10.41 -7.30
CA THR A 381 -9.84 -9.33 -7.74
C THR A 381 -11.28 -9.80 -7.88
N ILE A 382 -11.54 -11.00 -8.42
CA ILE A 382 -12.89 -11.57 -8.50
C ILE A 382 -13.46 -11.81 -7.10
N ILE A 383 -12.71 -12.46 -6.21
CA ILE A 383 -13.17 -12.78 -4.85
C ILE A 383 -13.48 -11.50 -4.07
N MET A 384 -12.60 -10.50 -4.14
CA MET A 384 -12.83 -9.19 -3.53
C MET A 384 -14.07 -8.52 -4.15
N GLY A 385 -14.25 -8.58 -5.47
CA GLY A 385 -15.43 -8.07 -6.15
C GLY A 385 -16.73 -8.69 -5.66
N LEU A 386 -16.73 -10.01 -5.45
CA LEU A 386 -17.87 -10.75 -4.89
C LEU A 386 -18.17 -10.35 -3.44
N GLY A 387 -17.21 -9.81 -2.69
CA GLY A 387 -17.45 -9.24 -1.36
C GLY A 387 -18.47 -8.09 -1.38
N PHE A 388 -18.49 -7.30 -2.45
CA PHE A 388 -19.47 -6.22 -2.62
C PHE A 388 -20.90 -6.71 -2.83
N VAL A 389 -21.12 -7.98 -3.18
CA VAL A 389 -22.49 -8.57 -3.20
C VAL A 389 -23.12 -8.51 -1.80
N PHE A 390 -22.33 -8.72 -0.74
CA PHE A 390 -22.84 -8.60 0.62
C PHE A 390 -23.18 -7.15 0.98
N MET A 391 -22.44 -6.17 0.44
CA MET A 391 -22.79 -4.75 0.57
C MET A 391 -24.05 -4.39 -0.21
N VAL A 392 -24.28 -5.00 -1.37
CA VAL A 392 -25.54 -4.86 -2.11
C VAL A 392 -26.72 -5.40 -1.30
N PHE A 393 -26.54 -6.53 -0.62
CA PHE A 393 -27.56 -7.06 0.30
C PHE A 393 -27.75 -6.17 1.53
N ALA A 394 -26.68 -5.60 2.08
CA ALA A 394 -26.79 -4.61 3.16
C ALA A 394 -27.66 -3.42 2.73
N VAL A 395 -27.43 -2.85 1.55
CA VAL A 395 -28.24 -1.72 1.06
C VAL A 395 -29.70 -2.10 0.88
N ARG A 396 -30.00 -3.32 0.41
CA ARG A 396 -31.39 -3.80 0.32
C ARG A 396 -32.03 -3.96 1.70
N ASP A 397 -31.29 -4.56 2.63
CA ASP A 397 -31.72 -4.74 4.03
C ASP A 397 -32.03 -3.38 4.69
N PHE A 398 -31.16 -2.39 4.49
CA PHE A 398 -31.39 -1.00 4.92
C PHE A 398 -32.65 -0.39 4.29
N ASN A 399 -32.84 -0.55 2.97
CA ASN A 399 -34.01 0.01 2.29
C ASN A 399 -35.33 -0.62 2.73
N GLU A 400 -35.32 -1.90 3.12
CA GLU A 400 -36.50 -2.62 3.59
C GLU A 400 -36.79 -2.37 5.09
N ASN A 401 -35.74 -2.33 5.92
CA ASN A 401 -35.86 -2.35 7.39
C ASN A 401 -35.42 -1.04 8.08
N GLY A 402 -34.89 -0.07 7.35
CA GLY A 402 -34.33 1.17 7.88
C GLY A 402 -32.93 1.04 8.50
N SER A 403 -32.41 -0.18 8.64
CA SER A 403 -31.04 -0.48 9.09
C SER A 403 -30.60 -1.82 8.51
N SER A 404 -29.30 -2.00 8.27
CA SER A 404 -28.73 -3.27 7.83
C SER A 404 -28.03 -4.03 8.95
N GLY A 405 -27.96 -5.35 8.84
CA GLY A 405 -27.21 -6.18 9.80
C GLY A 405 -25.68 -6.09 9.64
N MET A 406 -24.94 -6.08 10.76
CA MET A 406 -23.47 -6.08 10.78
C MET A 406 -22.83 -7.26 10.04
N TYR A 407 -23.53 -8.40 9.97
CA TYR A 407 -23.01 -9.61 9.35
C TYR A 407 -22.72 -9.43 7.85
N TRP A 408 -23.42 -8.51 7.17
CA TRP A 408 -23.11 -8.17 5.78
C TRP A 408 -21.73 -7.56 5.61
N LEU A 409 -21.37 -6.60 6.47
CA LEU A 409 -20.02 -6.03 6.51
C LEU A 409 -18.99 -7.10 6.85
N VAL A 410 -19.27 -7.96 7.84
CA VAL A 410 -18.35 -9.05 8.21
C VAL A 410 -18.04 -9.97 7.02
N LEU A 411 -19.07 -10.35 6.26
CA LEU A 411 -18.92 -11.17 5.06
C LEU A 411 -18.19 -10.42 3.93
N ALA A 412 -18.48 -9.13 3.73
CA ALA A 412 -17.77 -8.30 2.77
C ALA A 412 -16.27 -8.24 3.08
N TYR A 413 -15.90 -7.89 4.32
CA TYR A 413 -14.50 -7.85 4.77
C TYR A 413 -13.83 -9.22 4.65
N PHE A 414 -14.53 -10.32 4.95
CA PHE A 414 -13.99 -11.67 4.78
C PHE A 414 -13.57 -11.93 3.32
N PHE A 415 -14.45 -11.66 2.36
CA PHE A 415 -14.15 -11.83 0.93
C PHE A 415 -13.06 -10.87 0.45
N HIS A 416 -13.10 -9.60 0.88
CA HIS A 416 -12.06 -8.63 0.54
C HIS A 416 -10.69 -9.11 1.01
N THR A 417 -10.59 -9.64 2.24
CA THR A 417 -9.35 -10.19 2.79
C THR A 417 -8.89 -11.45 2.06
N ILE A 418 -9.77 -12.40 1.74
CA ILE A 418 -9.37 -13.58 0.97
C ILE A 418 -8.86 -13.16 -0.43
N GLY A 419 -9.50 -12.16 -1.04
CA GLY A 419 -9.03 -11.56 -2.28
C GLY A 419 -7.64 -10.94 -2.15
N GLU A 420 -7.39 -10.20 -1.08
CA GLU A 420 -6.10 -9.58 -0.77
C GLU A 420 -5.00 -10.64 -0.57
N LEU A 421 -5.27 -11.69 0.21
CA LEU A 421 -4.33 -12.79 0.44
C LEU A 421 -3.98 -13.56 -0.85
N CYS A 422 -4.84 -13.49 -1.88
CA CYS A 422 -4.53 -14.05 -3.20
C CYS A 422 -3.70 -13.10 -4.07
N SER A 423 -3.85 -11.78 -3.92
CA SER A 423 -3.30 -10.78 -4.85
C SER A 423 -2.04 -10.08 -4.31
N SER A 424 -2.08 -9.59 -3.06
CA SER A 424 -1.09 -8.66 -2.50
C SER A 424 0.33 -9.25 -2.35
N PRO A 425 0.52 -10.48 -1.80
CA PRO A 425 1.87 -11.05 -1.70
C PRO A 425 2.51 -11.33 -3.06
N VAL A 426 1.70 -11.69 -4.05
CA VAL A 426 2.19 -12.08 -5.38
C VAL A 426 2.42 -10.88 -6.29
N SER A 427 1.65 -9.79 -6.17
CA SER A 427 1.85 -8.59 -6.99
C SER A 427 3.23 -7.97 -6.75
N LEU A 428 3.65 -7.90 -5.49
CA LEU A 428 4.98 -7.42 -5.11
C LEU A 428 6.10 -8.30 -5.71
N SER A 429 5.98 -9.62 -5.53
CA SER A 429 6.96 -10.58 -6.07
C SER A 429 7.00 -10.58 -7.61
N PHE A 430 5.84 -10.37 -8.24
CA PHE A 430 5.73 -10.35 -9.69
C PHE A 430 6.50 -9.16 -10.29
N VAL A 431 6.32 -7.96 -9.72
CA VAL A 431 7.04 -6.77 -10.17
C VAL A 431 8.55 -6.95 -10.02
N THR A 432 9.02 -7.46 -8.88
CA THR A 432 10.46 -7.62 -8.65
C THR A 432 11.10 -8.68 -9.54
N LYS A 433 10.39 -9.76 -9.89
CA LYS A 433 10.90 -10.82 -10.79
C LYS A 433 10.95 -10.40 -12.25
N LEU A 434 10.00 -9.59 -12.71
CA LEU A 434 9.89 -9.23 -14.14
C LEU A 434 10.49 -7.86 -14.47
N ALA A 435 10.66 -6.97 -13.48
CA ALA A 435 11.28 -5.67 -13.70
C ALA A 435 12.73 -5.84 -14.19
N PRO A 436 13.18 -5.07 -15.20
CA PRO A 436 14.58 -5.06 -15.56
C PRO A 436 15.44 -4.62 -14.38
N VAL A 437 16.53 -5.34 -14.10
CA VAL A 437 17.38 -5.15 -12.91
C VAL A 437 17.81 -3.68 -12.73
N ARG A 438 18.23 -3.03 -13.82
CA ARG A 438 18.64 -1.62 -13.85
C ARG A 438 17.54 -0.60 -13.51
N TYR A 439 16.26 -1.01 -13.56
CA TYR A 439 15.09 -0.18 -13.26
C TYR A 439 14.32 -0.66 -12.02
N ALA A 440 14.82 -1.65 -11.28
CA ALA A 440 14.07 -2.30 -10.21
C ALA A 440 13.53 -1.31 -9.15
N SER A 441 14.34 -0.34 -8.72
CA SER A 441 13.93 0.69 -7.75
C SER A 441 12.83 1.63 -8.29
N LEU A 442 12.92 2.04 -9.57
CA LEU A 442 11.88 2.84 -10.22
C LEU A 442 10.58 2.06 -10.39
N MET A 443 10.67 0.78 -10.77
CA MET A 443 9.49 -0.08 -10.90
C MET A 443 8.81 -0.34 -9.55
N MET A 444 9.59 -0.44 -8.47
CA MET A 444 9.05 -0.49 -7.11
C MET A 444 8.37 0.82 -6.70
N GLY A 445 8.93 1.97 -7.06
CA GLY A 445 8.26 3.27 -6.89
C GLY A 445 6.92 3.32 -7.63
N LEU A 446 6.89 2.83 -8.87
CA LEU A 446 5.66 2.73 -9.66
C LEU A 446 4.63 1.79 -9.06
N TYR A 447 5.04 0.65 -8.50
CA TYR A 447 4.14 -0.26 -7.79
C TYR A 447 3.41 0.47 -6.66
N PHE A 448 4.14 1.21 -5.81
CA PHE A 448 3.51 2.01 -4.76
C PHE A 448 2.63 3.12 -5.33
N ALA A 449 3.05 3.78 -6.41
CA ALA A 449 2.23 4.77 -7.11
C ALA A 449 0.90 4.15 -7.58
N SER A 450 0.92 2.95 -8.16
CA SER A 450 -0.27 2.22 -8.62
C SER A 450 -1.20 1.88 -7.47
N THR A 451 -0.69 1.46 -6.30
CA THR A 451 -1.52 1.29 -5.10
C THR A 451 -2.16 2.61 -4.65
N GLY A 452 -1.40 3.71 -4.67
CA GLY A 452 -1.92 5.05 -4.37
C GLY A 452 -3.00 5.50 -5.36
N LEU A 453 -2.80 5.27 -6.66
CA LEU A 453 -3.80 5.56 -7.69
C LEU A 453 -5.07 4.73 -7.49
N GLY A 454 -4.94 3.46 -7.10
CA GLY A 454 -6.08 2.65 -6.67
C GLY A 454 -6.85 3.30 -5.52
N ASN A 455 -6.15 3.79 -4.49
CA ASN A 455 -6.78 4.52 -3.39
C ASN A 455 -7.53 5.80 -3.87
N LYS A 456 -6.97 6.55 -4.83
CA LYS A 456 -7.69 7.69 -5.42
C LYS A 456 -8.92 7.25 -6.23
N VAL A 457 -8.83 6.16 -6.99
CA VAL A 457 -9.98 5.56 -7.69
C VAL A 457 -11.06 5.16 -6.68
N ALA A 458 -10.69 4.59 -5.53
CA ALA A 458 -11.65 4.29 -4.47
C ALA A 458 -12.38 5.55 -3.98
N GLY A 459 -11.65 6.64 -3.74
CA GLY A 459 -12.26 7.93 -3.40
C GLY A 459 -13.25 8.43 -4.47
N ILE A 460 -12.88 8.35 -5.76
CA ILE A 460 -13.75 8.76 -6.87
C ILE A 460 -15.01 7.88 -6.98
N LEU A 461 -14.87 6.57 -6.80
CA LEU A 461 -16.04 5.68 -6.81
C LEU A 461 -16.95 5.92 -5.60
N GLY A 462 -16.37 6.21 -4.44
CA GLY A 462 -17.11 6.45 -3.21
C GLY A 462 -17.84 7.80 -3.21
N GLU A 463 -17.22 8.88 -3.70
CA GLU A 463 -17.87 10.20 -3.78
C GLU A 463 -19.10 10.15 -4.69
N ASN A 464 -19.04 9.37 -5.78
CA ASN A 464 -20.13 9.16 -6.72
C ASN A 464 -21.33 8.42 -6.10
N ALA A 465 -21.19 7.82 -4.92
CA ALA A 465 -22.34 7.25 -4.20
C ALA A 465 -23.35 8.32 -3.76
N SER A 466 -22.92 9.58 -3.60
CA SER A 466 -23.82 10.69 -3.29
C SER A 466 -24.79 11.03 -4.43
N GLU A 467 -24.37 10.81 -5.68
CA GLU A 467 -25.18 11.06 -6.88
C GLU A 467 -25.95 9.80 -7.32
N TYR A 468 -25.28 8.65 -7.38
CA TYR A 468 -25.84 7.42 -7.96
C TYR A 468 -26.40 6.43 -6.92
N GLY A 469 -26.14 6.66 -5.64
CA GLY A 469 -26.48 5.77 -4.54
C GLY A 469 -25.49 4.61 -4.36
N GLU A 470 -25.33 4.18 -3.10
CA GLU A 470 -24.44 3.09 -2.70
C GLU A 470 -24.75 1.76 -3.41
N TYR A 471 -26.03 1.44 -3.61
CA TYR A 471 -26.45 0.24 -4.32
C TYR A 471 -25.81 0.17 -5.70
N THR A 472 -25.91 1.27 -6.46
CA THR A 472 -25.37 1.38 -7.83
C THR A 472 -23.85 1.24 -7.82
N ILE A 473 -23.16 1.90 -6.88
CA ILE A 473 -21.70 1.82 -6.76
C ILE A 473 -21.25 0.41 -6.42
N PHE A 474 -21.84 -0.25 -5.42
CA PHE A 474 -21.46 -1.61 -5.02
C PHE A 474 -21.75 -2.65 -6.12
N VAL A 475 -22.88 -2.55 -6.82
CA VAL A 475 -23.18 -3.41 -7.99
C VAL A 475 -22.15 -3.16 -9.10
N SER A 476 -21.85 -1.91 -9.41
CA SER A 476 -20.91 -1.55 -10.48
C SER A 476 -19.50 -2.06 -10.20
N ILE A 477 -19.02 -1.92 -8.96
CA ILE A 477 -17.73 -2.47 -8.51
C ILE A 477 -17.73 -3.99 -8.67
N THR A 478 -18.79 -4.67 -8.22
CA THR A 478 -18.92 -6.14 -8.34
C THR A 478 -18.81 -6.57 -9.81
N ILE A 479 -19.63 -6.00 -10.68
CA ILE A 479 -19.67 -6.35 -12.10
C ILE A 479 -18.32 -6.09 -12.76
N PHE A 480 -17.76 -4.90 -12.55
CA PHE A 480 -16.50 -4.49 -13.17
C PHE A 480 -15.34 -5.40 -12.75
N THR A 481 -15.17 -5.65 -11.46
CA THR A 481 -14.05 -6.46 -10.93
C THR A 481 -14.15 -7.93 -11.36
N VAL A 482 -15.36 -8.50 -11.41
CA VAL A 482 -15.60 -9.86 -11.92
C VAL A 482 -15.29 -9.95 -13.41
N ILE A 483 -15.84 -9.04 -14.23
CA ILE A 483 -15.59 -9.02 -15.68
C ILE A 483 -14.10 -8.82 -15.96
N PHE A 484 -13.46 -7.88 -15.28
CA PHE A 484 -12.05 -7.57 -15.46
C PHE A 484 -11.16 -8.76 -15.10
N GLY A 485 -11.41 -9.42 -13.96
CA GLY A 485 -10.68 -10.63 -13.58
C GLY A 485 -10.88 -11.79 -14.56
N LEU A 486 -12.12 -12.02 -15.01
CA LEU A 486 -12.42 -13.05 -16.03
C LEU A 486 -11.74 -12.76 -17.36
N LEU A 487 -11.68 -11.50 -17.77
CA LEU A 487 -10.97 -11.08 -18.97
C LEU A 487 -9.48 -11.42 -18.87
N VAL A 488 -8.83 -11.07 -17.75
CA VAL A 488 -7.42 -11.41 -17.51
C VAL A 488 -7.18 -12.92 -17.51
N ILE A 489 -8.08 -13.70 -16.90
CA ILE A 489 -8.00 -15.17 -16.92
C ILE A 489 -8.14 -15.71 -18.35
N THR A 490 -9.03 -15.13 -19.15
CA THR A 490 -9.25 -15.53 -20.55
C THR A 490 -8.00 -15.31 -21.41
N ILE A 491 -7.31 -14.18 -21.20
CA ILE A 491 -6.05 -13.86 -21.88
C ILE A 491 -4.81 -14.35 -21.11
N LEU A 492 -4.95 -15.22 -20.12
CA LEU A 492 -3.83 -15.62 -19.26
C LEU A 492 -2.71 -16.33 -20.05
N LYS A 493 -3.07 -17.20 -20.99
CA LYS A 493 -2.11 -17.98 -21.78
C LYS A 493 -1.11 -17.09 -22.55
N PRO A 494 -1.55 -16.08 -23.35
CA PRO A 494 -0.60 -15.17 -23.99
C PRO A 494 0.18 -14.33 -22.98
N LEU A 495 -0.42 -13.90 -21.86
CA LEU A 495 0.31 -13.14 -20.84
C LEU A 495 1.43 -13.94 -20.18
N LYS A 496 1.18 -15.21 -19.84
CA LYS A 496 2.20 -16.12 -19.31
C LYS A 496 3.34 -16.35 -20.30
N ARG A 497 3.05 -16.42 -21.60
CA ARG A 497 4.10 -16.55 -22.61
C ARG A 497 5.07 -15.37 -22.58
N LEU A 498 4.55 -14.15 -22.34
CA LEU A 498 5.35 -12.92 -22.28
C LEU A 498 6.20 -12.81 -20.99
N THR A 499 5.97 -13.65 -19.98
CA THR A 499 6.85 -13.68 -18.79
C THR A 499 8.16 -14.41 -19.06
N HIS A 500 8.23 -15.21 -20.14
CA HIS A 500 9.40 -16.00 -20.51
C HIS A 500 9.93 -16.85 -19.34
N GLY A 501 9.03 -17.56 -18.66
CA GLY A 501 9.37 -18.51 -17.59
C GLY A 501 9.91 -17.89 -16.29
N ALA A 502 9.93 -16.56 -16.16
CA ALA A 502 10.49 -15.86 -14.99
C ALA A 502 9.81 -16.24 -13.66
N GLU A 503 8.59 -16.78 -13.72
CA GLU A 503 7.84 -17.23 -12.54
C GLU A 503 7.99 -18.72 -12.23
N ASP A 504 8.43 -19.54 -13.19
CA ASP A 504 8.46 -21.00 -13.06
C ASP A 504 9.65 -21.48 -12.21
N ASN A 505 10.70 -20.66 -12.14
CA ASN A 505 11.95 -20.88 -11.42
C ASN A 505 11.90 -20.41 -9.94
N GLU A 506 10.86 -20.80 -9.18
CA GLU A 506 10.74 -20.45 -7.75
C GLU A 506 11.84 -21.09 -6.84
N GLY A 507 12.81 -21.81 -7.40
CA GLY A 507 13.92 -22.46 -6.67
C GLY A 507 15.34 -22.10 -7.11
N THR A 508 15.55 -21.30 -8.16
CA THR A 508 16.89 -21.10 -8.77
C THR A 508 17.36 -19.65 -8.85
N PHE A 509 16.71 -18.71 -8.14
CA PHE A 509 17.19 -17.32 -8.02
C PHE A 509 18.53 -17.17 -7.27
N ASN A 510 19.12 -18.28 -6.78
CA ASN A 510 20.47 -18.30 -6.23
C ASN A 510 21.56 -18.60 -7.29
N GLU A 511 21.22 -19.05 -8.51
CA GLU A 511 22.23 -19.47 -9.50
C GLU A 511 22.56 -18.38 -10.53
N GLU A 512 21.64 -17.46 -10.85
CA GLU A 512 21.93 -16.39 -11.83
C GLU A 512 22.77 -15.23 -11.26
N ALA A 513 23.17 -15.30 -9.99
CA ALA A 513 24.17 -14.42 -9.38
C ALA A 513 25.57 -15.05 -9.33
N GLU A 514 25.73 -16.32 -9.73
CA GLU A 514 27.04 -16.99 -9.81
C GLU A 514 27.59 -16.92 -11.23
N GLY A 515 28.10 -15.72 -11.57
CA GLY A 515 29.01 -15.55 -12.69
C GLY A 515 30.45 -15.54 -12.21
N PHE A 516 30.97 -16.64 -11.66
CA PHE A 516 32.43 -16.86 -11.56
C PHE A 516 32.79 -18.35 -11.71
N GLU A 517 33.88 -18.55 -12.45
CA GLU A 517 34.36 -19.77 -13.11
C GLU A 517 34.46 -21.00 -12.19
N LEU A 518 33.98 -22.14 -12.70
CA LEU A 518 34.40 -23.45 -12.22
C LEU A 518 35.90 -23.59 -12.48
N ALA A 519 36.72 -23.46 -11.44
CA ALA A 519 38.08 -23.91 -11.49
C ALA A 519 38.07 -25.45 -11.50
N ASP A 520 38.43 -26.02 -12.65
CA ASP A 520 38.84 -27.41 -12.76
C ASP A 520 39.88 -27.73 -11.68
N GLY A 521 39.61 -28.75 -10.88
CA GLY A 521 40.53 -29.32 -9.91
C GLY A 521 40.73 -30.79 -10.22
N GLU A 522 41.63 -31.07 -11.16
CA GLU A 522 42.34 -32.34 -11.22
C GLU A 522 43.12 -32.57 -9.90
N ASN A 523 42.80 -33.68 -9.24
CA ASN A 523 43.64 -34.61 -8.44
C ASN A 523 42.90 -35.14 -7.20
#